data_AF-X1IZP2-F1
#
_entry.id   AF-X1IZP2-F1
#
_cell.length_a   1.000
_cell.length_b   1.000
_cell.length_c   1.000
_cell.angle_alpha   90.00
_cell.angle_beta   90.00
_cell.angle_gamma   90.00
#
_symmetry.space_group_name_H-M   'P 1'
#
loop_
_entity.id
_entity.type
_entity.pdbx_description
1 polymer ?
#
loop_
_entity_poly.entity_id
_entity_poly.type
_entity_poly.pdbx_seq_one_letter_code
_entity_poly.pdbx_strand_id
1 'polypeptide(L)'
;MLSAMAKLLAWDVVAKMFSVHWNTVRAAVKQAVDYGLKHRELGTVLYIGIDEISRRKGHIYVTNVYDLTEKKLLWSGEGREKKTLRQFFKEHGEALKSSVKGVCCD
;
A
#
# COMPACT_ATOMS: atom_id res chain seq x y z
N MET A 1 9.81 -14.77 10.01
CA MET A 1 8.79 -15.82 10.19
C MET A 1 7.42 -15.24 10.56
N LEU A 2 7.30 -14.45 11.64
CA LEU A 2 6.02 -13.84 12.05
C LEU A 2 5.31 -13.04 10.94
N SER A 3 6.03 -12.11 10.29
CA SER A 3 5.46 -11.29 9.20
C SER A 3 5.09 -12.09 7.96
N ALA A 4 5.76 -13.23 7.70
CA ALA A 4 5.43 -14.11 6.59
C ALA A 4 4.13 -14.89 6.86
N MET A 5 3.97 -15.42 8.08
CA MET A 5 2.74 -16.10 8.50
C MET A 5 1.54 -15.15 8.59
N ALA A 6 1.78 -13.89 8.97
CA ALA A 6 0.75 -12.85 9.03
C ALA A 6 0.17 -12.45 7.66
N LYS A 7 0.76 -12.91 6.54
CA LYS A 7 0.15 -12.78 5.20
C LYS A 7 -1.00 -13.76 4.97
N LEU A 8 -1.01 -14.88 5.68
CA LEU A 8 -1.93 -16.00 5.46
C LEU A 8 -2.91 -16.18 6.63
N LEU A 9 -2.50 -15.78 7.83
CA LEU A 9 -3.25 -16.00 9.06
C LEU A 9 -3.50 -14.67 9.79
N ALA A 10 -4.60 -14.63 10.54
CA ALA A 10 -4.90 -13.51 11.44
C ALA A 10 -3.76 -13.34 12.47
N TRP A 11 -3.46 -12.09 12.82
CA TRP A 11 -2.31 -11.77 13.67
C TRP A 11 -2.39 -12.44 15.06
N ASP A 12 -3.59 -12.56 15.61
CA ASP A 12 -3.81 -13.26 16.88
C ASP A 12 -3.53 -14.77 16.79
N VAL A 13 -3.80 -15.39 15.64
CA VAL A 13 -3.48 -16.81 15.40
C VAL A 13 -1.97 -16.99 15.35
N VAL A 14 -1.27 -16.13 14.62
CA VAL A 14 0.20 -16.13 14.58
C VAL A 14 0.79 -15.89 15.98
N ALA A 15 0.25 -14.93 16.73
CA ALA A 15 0.70 -14.65 18.09
C ALA A 15 0.59 -15.89 19.00
N LYS A 16 -0.54 -16.61 18.95
CA LYS A 16 -0.75 -17.85 19.71
C LYS A 16 0.17 -18.98 19.26
N MET A 17 0.31 -19.20 17.95
CA MET A 17 1.17 -20.27 17.39
C MET A 17 2.64 -20.12 17.80
N PHE A 18 3.13 -18.89 17.89
CA PHE A 18 4.52 -18.59 18.26
C PHE A 18 4.69 -18.22 19.74
N SER A 19 3.62 -18.31 20.54
CA SER A 19 3.62 -17.94 21.96
C SER A 19 4.20 -16.55 22.26
N VAL A 20 3.82 -15.57 21.44
CA VAL A 20 4.22 -14.16 21.59
C VAL A 20 3.00 -13.26 21.74
N HIS A 21 3.20 -12.05 22.27
CA HIS A 21 2.15 -11.03 22.28
C HIS A 21 1.85 -10.52 20.85
N TRP A 22 0.60 -10.18 20.57
CA TRP A 22 0.18 -9.71 19.23
C TRP A 22 0.94 -8.46 18.77
N ASN A 23 1.35 -7.59 19.70
CA ASN A 23 2.20 -6.42 19.39
C ASN A 23 3.54 -6.82 18.76
N THR A 24 4.10 -7.98 19.11
CA THR A 24 5.34 -8.49 18.51
C THR A 24 5.13 -8.85 17.04
N VAL A 25 3.98 -9.47 16.72
CA VAL A 25 3.60 -9.75 15.32
C VAL A 25 3.41 -8.45 14.55
N ARG A 26 2.70 -7.47 15.13
CA ARG A 26 2.51 -6.13 14.54
C ARG A 26 3.85 -5.45 14.26
N ALA A 27 4.78 -5.47 15.21
CA ALA A 27 6.09 -4.86 15.05
C ALA A 27 6.90 -5.54 13.93
N ALA A 28 6.86 -6.87 13.87
CA ALA A 28 7.52 -7.63 12.80
C ALA A 28 6.94 -7.33 11.42
N VAL A 29 5.61 -7.22 11.30
CA VAL A 29 4.95 -6.81 10.04
C VAL A 29 5.36 -5.39 9.67
N LYS A 30 5.34 -4.44 10.62
CA LYS A 30 5.77 -3.07 10.38
C LYS A 30 7.21 -2.99 9.87
N GLN A 31 8.14 -3.69 10.51
CA GLN A 31 9.54 -3.71 10.07
C GLN A 31 9.69 -4.29 8.67
N ALA A 32 8.96 -5.36 8.33
CA ALA A 32 8.99 -5.95 7.00
C ALA A 32 8.44 -5.00 5.92
N VAL A 33 7.36 -4.27 6.22
CA VAL A 33 6.80 -3.25 5.33
C VAL A 33 7.75 -2.07 5.16
N ASP A 34 8.29 -1.53 6.26
CA ASP A 34 9.24 -0.41 6.23
C ASP A 34 10.51 -0.78 5.45
N TYR A 35 11.03 -2.00 5.63
CA TYR A 35 12.15 -2.52 4.84
C TYR A 35 11.77 -2.64 3.36
N GLY A 36 10.61 -3.23 3.06
CA GLY A 36 10.11 -3.40 1.69
C GLY A 36 9.96 -2.07 0.97
N LEU A 37 9.38 -1.05 1.61
CA LEU A 37 9.22 0.28 1.01
C LEU A 37 10.56 0.98 0.74
N LYS A 38 11.55 0.82 1.63
CA LYS A 38 12.89 1.42 1.45
C LYS A 38 13.70 0.79 0.31
N HIS A 39 13.54 -0.51 0.08
CA HIS A 39 14.32 -1.26 -0.93
C HIS A 39 13.50 -1.56 -2.19
N ARG A 40 12.30 -0.99 -2.28
CA ARG A 40 11.42 -1.20 -3.42
C ARG A 40 11.87 -0.35 -4.59
N GLU A 41 12.11 -1.01 -5.70
CA GLU A 41 12.16 -0.36 -7.00
C GLU A 41 10.75 -0.35 -7.63
N LEU A 42 10.37 0.80 -8.19
CA LEU A 42 9.06 0.99 -8.81
C LEU A 42 9.01 0.51 -10.26
N GLY A 43 10.16 0.19 -10.87
CA GLY A 43 10.23 -0.23 -12.27
C GLY A 43 9.69 0.82 -13.22
N THR A 44 9.33 0.40 -14.44
CA THR A 44 8.64 1.26 -15.40
C THR A 44 7.14 1.18 -15.20
N VAL A 45 6.54 2.23 -14.64
CA VAL A 45 5.08 2.31 -14.45
C VAL A 45 4.43 2.89 -15.70
N LEU A 46 3.85 2.03 -16.53
CA LEU A 46 3.19 2.45 -17.78
C LEU A 46 1.72 2.80 -17.59
N TYR A 47 1.02 2.10 -16.71
CA TYR A 47 -0.42 2.24 -16.55
C TYR A 47 -0.78 2.33 -15.07
N ILE A 48 -1.46 3.41 -14.69
CA ILE A 48 -1.84 3.65 -13.30
C ILE A 48 -3.35 3.47 -13.14
N GLY A 49 -3.75 2.72 -12.12
CA GLY A 49 -5.12 2.66 -11.62
C GLY A 49 -5.24 3.46 -10.33
N ILE A 50 -6.34 4.20 -10.19
CA ILE A 50 -6.68 4.95 -8.98
C ILE A 50 -8.04 4.45 -8.49
N ASP A 51 -8.13 4.09 -7.22
CA ASP A 51 -9.34 3.58 -6.60
C ASP A 51 -9.55 4.16 -5.19
N GLU A 52 -10.82 4.29 -4.78
CA GLU A 52 -11.25 4.82 -3.50
C GLU A 52 -11.86 3.71 -2.63
N ILE A 53 -11.14 3.28 -1.59
CA ILE A 53 -11.62 2.20 -0.71
C ILE A 53 -12.13 2.76 0.61
N SER A 54 -13.35 2.37 0.98
CA SER A 54 -13.89 2.62 2.32
C SER A 54 -13.26 1.66 3.33
N ARG A 55 -12.46 2.20 4.27
CA ARG A 55 -11.66 1.42 5.23
C ARG A 55 -12.44 0.97 6.46
N ARG A 56 -13.42 1.75 6.91
CA ARG A 56 -14.23 1.48 8.11
C ARG A 56 -15.59 2.17 8.00
N LYS A 57 -16.58 1.67 8.74
CA LYS A 57 -17.85 2.38 8.99
C LYS A 57 -17.58 3.83 9.39
N GLY A 58 -18.39 4.75 8.85
CA GLY A 58 -18.24 6.19 9.08
C GLY A 58 -17.51 6.94 7.95
N HIS A 59 -17.55 6.42 6.72
CA HIS A 59 -17.04 7.15 5.53
C HIS A 59 -15.54 7.53 5.62
N ILE A 60 -14.72 6.62 6.16
CA ILE A 60 -13.26 6.78 6.17
C ILE A 60 -12.70 6.16 4.90
N TYR A 61 -12.28 7.01 3.96
CA TYR A 61 -11.77 6.58 2.67
C TYR A 61 -10.25 6.62 2.60
N VAL A 62 -9.71 5.79 1.72
CA VAL A 62 -8.30 5.75 1.36
C VAL A 62 -8.21 5.71 -0.17
N THR A 63 -7.46 6.62 -0.76
CA THR A 63 -7.11 6.59 -2.17
C THR A 63 -5.91 5.67 -2.37
N ASN A 64 -6.07 4.65 -3.20
CA ASN A 64 -5.02 3.74 -3.60
C ASN A 64 -4.62 4.00 -5.04
N VAL A 65 -3.32 3.98 -5.29
CA VAL A 65 -2.74 4.10 -6.63
C VAL A 65 -1.91 2.86 -6.90
N TYR A 66 -2.19 2.15 -7.99
CA TYR A 66 -1.57 0.88 -8.33
C TYR A 66 -1.06 0.89 -9.77
N ASP A 67 0.00 0.14 -10.02
CA ASP A 67 0.41 -0.22 -11.38
C ASP A 67 -0.51 -1.32 -11.88
N LEU A 68 -1.17 -1.07 -13.01
CA LEU A 68 -2.08 -2.01 -13.66
C LEU A 68 -1.33 -3.16 -14.35
N THR A 69 -0.05 -2.98 -14.65
CA THR A 69 0.79 -3.97 -15.34
C THR A 69 1.23 -5.05 -14.36
N GLU A 70 1.97 -4.68 -13.31
CA GLU A 70 2.46 -5.63 -12.31
C GLU A 70 1.46 -5.89 -11.17
N LYS A 71 0.28 -5.25 -11.20
CA LYS A 71 -0.76 -5.32 -10.15
C LYS A 71 -0.20 -4.96 -8.77
N LYS A 72 0.64 -3.93 -8.74
CA LYS A 72 1.43 -3.55 -7.55
C LYS A 72 0.90 -2.24 -6.98
N LEU A 73 0.56 -2.21 -5.70
CA LEU A 73 0.16 -0.98 -5.01
C LEU A 73 1.35 -0.01 -4.96
N LEU A 74 1.29 1.13 -5.63
CA LEU A 74 2.33 2.16 -5.69
C LEU A 74 2.26 3.09 -4.48
N TRP A 75 1.05 3.53 -4.14
CA TRP A 75 0.84 4.53 -3.11
C TRP A 75 -0.55 4.38 -2.47
N SER A 76 -0.67 4.82 -1.22
CA SER A 76 -1.92 4.83 -0.47
C SER A 76 -1.97 6.07 0.41
N GLY A 77 -3.07 6.82 0.34
CA GLY A 77 -3.23 8.06 1.09
C GLY A 77 -4.62 8.24 1.65
N GLU A 78 -4.70 8.93 2.79
CA GLU A 78 -5.96 9.12 3.50
C GLU A 78 -6.88 10.13 2.79
N GLY A 79 -8.18 9.83 2.81
CA GLY A 79 -9.21 10.60 2.15
C GLY A 79 -9.47 10.13 0.73
N ARG A 80 -10.34 10.87 0.04
CA ARG A 80 -10.77 10.62 -1.33
C ARG A 80 -10.84 11.88 -2.19
N GLU A 81 -10.26 12.96 -1.68
CA GLU A 81 -10.39 14.26 -2.31
C GLU A 81 -9.27 14.48 -3.33
N LYS A 82 -9.49 15.40 -4.27
CA LYS A 82 -8.46 15.85 -5.22
C LYS A 82 -7.16 16.28 -4.51
N LYS A 83 -7.22 16.73 -3.25
CA LYS A 83 -6.02 17.08 -2.46
C LYS A 83 -5.14 15.84 -2.17
N THR A 84 -5.76 14.69 -1.88
CA THR A 84 -5.07 13.42 -1.62
C THR A 84 -4.35 12.96 -2.89
N LEU A 85 -5.01 13.03 -4.05
CA LEU A 85 -4.37 12.66 -5.31
C LEU A 85 -3.28 13.66 -5.73
N ARG A 86 -3.46 14.96 -5.46
CA ARG A 86 -2.39 15.95 -5.66
C ARG A 86 -1.14 15.65 -4.84
N GLN A 87 -1.30 15.12 -3.63
CA GLN A 87 -0.17 14.70 -2.80
C GLN A 87 0.61 13.57 -3.48
N PHE A 88 -0.07 12.56 -4.02
CA PHE A 88 0.57 11.50 -4.79
C PHE A 88 1.43 12.05 -5.94
N PHE A 89 0.86 12.94 -6.77
CA PHE A 89 1.61 13.54 -7.89
C PHE A 89 2.73 14.48 -7.44
N LYS A 90 2.60 15.14 -6.28
CA LYS A 90 3.69 15.93 -5.71
C LYS A 90 4.87 15.07 -5.29
N GLU A 91 4.60 13.88 -4.73
CA GLU A 91 5.63 12.97 -4.24
C GLU A 91 6.27 12.12 -5.35
N HIS A 92 5.47 11.69 -6.35
CA HIS A 92 5.89 10.70 -7.34
C HIS A 92 5.81 11.19 -8.80
N GLY A 93 5.22 12.36 -9.05
CA GLY A 93 4.91 12.83 -10.40
C GLY A 93 6.13 12.98 -11.30
N GLU A 94 7.25 13.49 -10.79
CA GLU A 94 8.48 13.63 -11.58
C GLU A 94 9.06 12.28 -12.02
N ALA A 95 9.01 11.26 -11.17
CA ALA A 95 9.46 9.91 -11.52
C ALA A 95 8.52 9.23 -12.55
N LEU A 96 7.24 9.62 -12.56
CA LEU A 96 6.21 9.03 -13.42
C LEU A 96 6.08 9.74 -14.78
N LYS A 97 6.54 10.99 -14.89
CA LYS A 97 6.35 11.88 -16.03
C LYS A 97 6.82 11.31 -17.37
N SER A 98 7.87 10.48 -17.35
CA SER A 98 8.46 9.88 -18.55
C SER A 98 7.98 8.46 -18.84
N SER A 99 7.25 7.82 -17.91
CA SER A 99 6.89 6.40 -17.99
C SER A 99 5.39 6.16 -18.17
N VAL A 100 4.53 7.00 -17.59
CA VAL A 100 3.07 6.77 -17.62
C VAL A 100 2.50 7.03 -19.01
N LYS A 101 1.84 6.01 -19.57
CA LYS A 101 1.12 6.03 -20.86
C LYS A 101 -0.39 6.15 -20.70
N GLY A 102 -0.94 5.77 -19.55
CA GLY A 102 -2.39 5.84 -19.31
C GLY A 102 -2.76 5.80 -17.83
N VAL A 103 -3.91 6.41 -17.52
CA VAL A 103 -4.49 6.44 -16.18
C VAL A 103 -5.94 5.98 -16.27
N CYS A 104 -6.30 5.02 -15.42
CA CYS A 104 -7.67 4.59 -15.21
C CYS A 104 -8.11 5.02 -13.80
N CYS A 105 -9.24 5.71 -13.71
CA CYS A 105 -9.85 6.12 -12.45
C CYS A 105 -11.34 5.80 -12.50
N ASP A 106 -11.86 5.35 -11.37
CA ASP A 106 -13.31 5.30 -11.09
C ASP A 106 -13.79 6.64 -10.50
#